data_AF-A0A6G1JCI9-F1
#
_entry.id   AF-A0A6G1JCI9-F1
#
_cell.length_a   1.000
_cell.length_b   1.000
_cell.length_c   1.000
_cell.angle_alpha   90.00
_cell.angle_beta   90.00
_cell.angle_gamma   90.00
#
_symmetry.space_group_name_H-M   'P 1'
#
loop_
_entity.id
_entity.type
_entity.pdbx_description
1 polymer ?
#
loop_
_entity_poly.entity_id
_entity_poly.type
_entity_poly.pdbx_seq_one_letter_code
_entity_poly.pdbx_strand_id
1 'polypeptide(L)'
;MLTALFILTGAASALTDIEHKPFMRKNIDPIVLPGRYVSHMHSFYGSDIVTKDLPTTAQLQSGCPSGENPNDLSVYWAPTLYYVNGNNYTEIYPATFKTYYEQIDHAEIPFPKDFYMVAGNASAKSQADINEKTTMITWWCDGNGPEDRSTRPRAAFPRQTCSAHMQAILAFPDCVNPRKMTEYTYAAANGGRCPAGMKRLPRLRFSVRYDTRKAVPQGWKGVPPFKLACGEIGDGYCFHGDFINGWFDDAQANLMKAKGQSFMRIDGAHGNGKQPFGKACKTKDRDPSGGTSDYWKSLEMMGHA
;
A
#
# COMPACT_ATOMS: atom_id res chain seq x y z
N MET A 1 43.87 10.56 13.52
CA MET A 1 42.90 9.49 13.23
C MET A 1 41.90 10.04 12.22
N LEU A 2 41.97 9.58 10.97
CA LEU A 2 41.12 10.04 9.87
C LEU A 2 39.81 9.24 9.93
N THR A 3 38.68 9.92 10.16
CA THR A 3 37.35 9.31 10.15
C THR A 3 36.97 8.98 8.71
N ALA A 4 37.03 7.70 8.34
CA ALA A 4 36.57 7.24 7.03
C ALA A 4 35.03 7.28 7.00
N LEU A 5 34.49 8.23 6.24
CA LEU A 5 33.07 8.30 5.91
C LEU A 5 32.79 7.23 4.84
N PHE A 6 32.27 6.07 5.26
CA PHE A 6 31.77 5.06 4.33
C PHE A 6 30.48 5.58 3.68
N ILE A 7 30.59 6.14 2.48
CA ILE A 7 29.45 6.35 1.59
C ILE A 7 29.10 4.96 1.05
N LEU A 8 28.06 4.33 1.60
CA LEU A 8 27.41 3.20 0.95
C LEU A 8 26.72 3.73 -0.32
N THR A 9 27.46 3.72 -1.44
CA THR A 9 26.89 3.84 -2.78
C THR A 9 26.16 2.53 -3.10
N GLY A 10 24.96 2.35 -2.54
CA GLY A 10 24.04 1.35 -3.05
C GLY A 10 23.77 1.65 -4.54
N ALA A 11 23.77 0.62 -5.38
CA ALA A 11 23.37 0.78 -6.78
C ALA A 11 22.00 1.45 -6.82
N ALA A 12 21.88 2.58 -7.51
CA ALA A 12 20.61 3.25 -7.69
C ALA A 12 19.69 2.31 -8.48
N SER A 13 18.58 1.90 -7.87
CA SER A 13 17.54 1.12 -8.55
C SER A 13 16.60 2.09 -9.24
N ALA A 14 16.27 1.81 -10.51
CA ALA A 14 15.28 2.58 -11.26
C ALA A 14 13.98 2.69 -10.46
N LEU A 15 13.66 3.92 -10.04
CA LEU A 15 12.59 4.21 -9.08
C LEU A 15 11.67 5.32 -9.58
N THR A 16 10.38 5.20 -9.30
CA THR A 16 9.47 6.34 -9.21
C THR A 16 8.54 6.17 -8.00
N ASP A 17 7.93 7.26 -7.54
CA ASP A 17 6.90 7.23 -6.51
C ASP A 17 5.71 8.11 -6.88
N ILE A 18 4.55 7.80 -6.31
CA ILE A 18 3.34 8.62 -6.38
C ILE A 18 2.80 8.75 -4.97
N GLU A 19 2.62 9.97 -4.49
CA GLU A 19 1.85 10.23 -3.28
C GLU A 19 0.35 10.30 -3.60
N HIS A 20 -0.46 9.78 -2.69
CA HIS A 20 -1.91 9.77 -2.79
C HIS A 20 -2.57 10.38 -1.55
N LYS A 21 -3.71 11.04 -1.75
CA LYS A 21 -4.62 11.40 -0.65
C LYS A 21 -5.68 10.31 -0.45
N PRO A 22 -6.08 10.01 0.80
CA PRO A 22 -7.21 9.13 1.02
C PRO A 22 -8.48 9.78 0.48
N PHE A 23 -9.38 9.00 -0.12
CA PHE A 23 -10.67 9.53 -0.59
C PHE A 23 -11.88 8.75 -0.04
N MET A 24 -11.68 7.51 0.41
CA MET A 24 -12.75 6.66 0.91
C MET A 24 -12.22 5.71 1.99
N ARG A 25 -13.06 5.43 2.98
CA ARG A 25 -12.87 4.31 3.90
C ARG A 25 -14.13 3.48 3.93
N LYS A 26 -14.01 2.17 3.69
CA LYS A 26 -15.19 1.34 3.48
C LYS A 26 -14.93 -0.14 3.72
N ASN A 27 -15.99 -0.85 4.10
CA ASN A 27 -16.00 -2.30 4.35
C ASN A 27 -16.16 -3.14 3.06
N ILE A 28 -15.42 -2.78 2.01
CA ILE A 28 -15.41 -3.50 0.73
C ILE A 28 -14.01 -4.03 0.43
N ASP A 29 -13.97 -5.13 -0.32
CA ASP A 29 -12.74 -5.66 -0.92
C ASP A 29 -13.10 -6.24 -2.30
N PRO A 30 -12.87 -5.50 -3.39
CA PRO A 30 -13.29 -5.92 -4.72
C PRO A 30 -12.50 -7.11 -5.27
N ILE A 31 -11.34 -7.44 -4.69
CA ILE A 31 -10.53 -8.58 -5.11
C ILE A 31 -10.94 -9.83 -4.33
N VAL A 32 -11.01 -9.73 -2.99
CA VAL A 32 -11.22 -10.89 -2.11
C VAL A 32 -12.72 -11.21 -1.93
N LEU A 33 -13.57 -10.18 -1.90
CA LEU A 33 -15.02 -10.30 -1.65
C LEU A 33 -15.82 -9.51 -2.70
N PRO A 34 -15.63 -9.79 -4.01
CA PRO A 34 -16.28 -9.05 -5.08
C PRO A 34 -17.80 -9.05 -4.92
N GLY A 35 -18.41 -7.87 -5.04
CA GLY A 35 -19.84 -7.68 -5.00
C GLY A 35 -20.46 -7.68 -3.61
N ARG A 36 -19.67 -7.61 -2.52
CA ARG A 36 -20.16 -7.68 -1.14
C ARG A 36 -19.63 -6.52 -0.26
N TYR A 37 -20.39 -6.19 0.78
CA TYR A 37 -20.02 -5.20 1.82
C TYR A 37 -19.70 -5.91 3.15
N VAL A 38 -18.91 -6.97 3.12
CA VAL A 38 -18.63 -7.81 4.30
C VAL A 38 -17.13 -8.00 4.52
N SER A 39 -16.33 -7.04 4.07
CA SER A 39 -14.89 -6.98 4.37
C SER A 39 -14.66 -6.25 5.69
N HIS A 40 -13.50 -6.44 6.31
CA HIS A 40 -13.00 -5.47 7.28
C HIS A 40 -12.77 -4.11 6.60
N MET A 41 -12.58 -3.08 7.42
CA MET A 41 -12.40 -1.70 6.97
C MET A 41 -11.09 -1.48 6.22
N HIS A 42 -11.20 -0.90 5.02
CA HIS A 42 -10.07 -0.49 4.19
C HIS A 42 -10.05 1.02 3.97
N SER A 43 -8.84 1.58 3.86
CA SER A 43 -8.61 2.95 3.41
C SER A 43 -8.16 2.95 1.94
N PHE A 44 -8.86 3.69 1.08
CA PHE A 44 -8.68 3.69 -0.37
C PHE A 44 -7.97 4.93 -0.91
N TYR A 45 -7.16 4.70 -1.93
CA TYR A 45 -6.32 5.66 -2.67
C TYR A 45 -6.36 5.35 -4.17
N GLY A 46 -6.08 6.34 -5.02
CA GLY A 46 -6.11 6.17 -6.48
C GLY A 46 -7.45 6.56 -7.11
N SER A 47 -7.92 5.80 -8.09
CA SER A 47 -9.16 6.12 -8.81
C SER A 47 -10.42 5.99 -7.93
N ASP A 48 -11.24 7.03 -7.96
CA ASP A 48 -12.46 7.13 -7.14
C ASP A 48 -13.63 6.27 -7.62
N ILE A 49 -13.52 5.60 -8.77
CA ILE A 49 -14.61 4.78 -9.34
C ILE A 49 -14.79 3.43 -8.64
N VAL A 50 -13.83 3.04 -7.80
CA VAL A 50 -13.88 1.75 -7.10
C VAL A 50 -15.13 1.66 -6.22
N THR A 51 -15.82 0.53 -6.32
CA THR A 51 -16.95 0.14 -5.47
C THR A 51 -16.72 -1.30 -5.02
N LYS A 52 -17.73 -2.00 -4.47
CA LYS A 52 -17.62 -3.42 -4.09
C LYS A 52 -17.29 -4.37 -5.25
N ASP A 53 -17.58 -3.97 -6.48
CA ASP A 53 -17.42 -4.81 -7.68
C ASP A 53 -16.03 -4.62 -8.27
N LEU A 54 -15.39 -5.71 -8.72
CA LEU A 54 -14.06 -5.68 -9.32
C LEU A 54 -14.07 -4.86 -10.63
N PRO A 55 -13.44 -3.67 -10.69
CA PRO A 55 -13.42 -2.86 -11.89
C PRO A 55 -12.39 -3.37 -12.91
N THR A 56 -12.65 -3.09 -14.18
CA THR A 56 -11.67 -3.16 -15.27
C THR A 56 -10.72 -1.97 -15.23
N THR A 57 -9.54 -2.09 -15.86
CA THR A 57 -8.61 -0.97 -16.06
C THR A 57 -9.28 0.21 -16.77
N ALA A 58 -10.14 -0.06 -17.75
CA ALA A 58 -10.84 0.98 -18.50
C ALA A 58 -11.86 1.74 -17.63
N GLN A 59 -12.56 1.05 -16.73
CA GLN A 59 -13.43 1.70 -15.75
C GLN A 59 -12.62 2.59 -14.81
N LEU A 60 -11.52 2.08 -14.27
CA LEU A 60 -10.60 2.85 -13.41
C LEU A 60 -10.13 4.14 -14.08
N GLN A 61 -9.72 4.06 -15.36
CA GLN A 61 -9.26 5.19 -16.19
C GLN A 61 -10.33 6.27 -16.42
N SER A 62 -11.62 5.98 -16.18
CA SER A 62 -12.71 6.97 -16.27
C SER A 62 -12.97 7.75 -14.97
N GLY A 63 -12.27 7.38 -13.89
CA GLY A 63 -12.43 7.99 -12.57
C GLY A 63 -11.59 9.24 -12.35
N CYS A 64 -11.58 9.69 -11.09
CA CYS A 64 -10.73 10.78 -10.63
C CYS A 64 -9.56 10.23 -9.80
N PRO A 65 -8.29 10.60 -10.08
CA PRO A 65 -7.17 10.13 -9.29
C PRO A 65 -7.04 10.91 -7.97
N SER A 66 -6.82 10.19 -6.87
CA SER A 66 -6.39 10.81 -5.60
C SER A 66 -4.86 11.00 -5.50
N GLY A 67 -4.13 10.47 -6.48
CA GLY A 67 -2.68 10.57 -6.62
C GLY A 67 -2.20 11.83 -7.33
N GLU A 68 -0.93 12.16 -7.14
CA GLU A 68 -0.26 13.30 -7.81
C GLU A 68 0.18 12.99 -9.25
N ASN A 69 -0.17 11.83 -9.83
CA ASN A 69 0.08 11.52 -11.24
C ASN A 69 -1.25 11.27 -11.97
N PRO A 70 -1.68 12.16 -12.89
CA PRO A 70 -2.95 11.99 -13.60
C PRO A 70 -2.94 10.80 -14.58
N ASN A 71 -1.78 10.18 -14.84
CA ASN A 71 -1.67 9.03 -15.71
C ASN A 71 -1.79 7.68 -14.98
N ASP A 72 -1.91 7.71 -13.64
CA ASP A 72 -2.13 6.53 -12.81
C ASP A 72 -3.52 6.59 -12.15
N LEU A 73 -4.47 5.89 -12.77
CA LEU A 73 -5.82 5.70 -12.23
C LEU A 73 -5.96 4.32 -11.58
N SER A 74 -4.84 3.68 -11.23
CA SER A 74 -4.91 2.47 -10.41
C SER A 74 -5.58 2.76 -9.07
N VAL A 75 -6.10 1.73 -8.43
CA VAL A 75 -6.66 1.84 -7.09
C VAL A 75 -5.83 0.99 -6.13
N TYR A 76 -5.63 1.54 -4.93
CA TYR A 76 -4.82 0.96 -3.87
C TYR A 76 -5.59 1.02 -2.56
N TRP A 77 -5.53 -0.04 -1.77
CA TRP A 77 -6.06 0.00 -0.41
C TRP A 77 -5.25 -0.85 0.55
N ALA A 78 -5.40 -0.54 1.83
CA ALA A 78 -4.82 -1.27 2.95
C ALA A 78 -5.79 -1.22 4.15
N PRO A 79 -5.68 -2.13 5.12
CA PRO A 79 -6.50 -2.11 6.32
C PRO A 79 -6.44 -0.75 7.04
N THR A 80 -7.59 -0.24 7.45
CA THR A 80 -7.65 0.99 8.24
C THR A 80 -6.97 0.77 9.59
N LEU A 81 -6.10 1.71 9.98
CA LEU A 81 -5.51 1.77 11.30
C LEU A 81 -6.45 2.51 12.27
N TYR A 82 -6.63 1.96 13.46
CA TYR A 82 -7.38 2.55 14.55
C TYR A 82 -6.50 2.70 15.78
N TYR A 83 -6.61 3.83 16.47
CA TYR A 83 -6.27 3.97 17.89
C TYR A 83 -7.42 3.42 18.74
N VAL A 84 -7.08 2.60 19.72
CA VAL A 84 -8.04 1.94 20.60
C VAL A 84 -7.85 2.43 22.03
N ASN A 85 -8.92 2.98 22.61
CA ASN A 85 -9.00 3.39 24.00
C ASN A 85 -10.29 2.84 24.63
N GLY A 86 -10.18 1.69 25.31
CA GLY A 86 -11.36 0.93 25.76
C GLY A 86 -12.22 0.51 24.56
N ASN A 87 -13.50 0.90 24.57
CA ASN A 87 -14.44 0.63 23.48
C ASN A 87 -14.43 1.72 22.38
N ASN A 88 -13.60 2.76 22.50
CA ASN A 88 -13.51 3.79 21.49
C ASN A 88 -12.42 3.48 20.46
N TYR A 89 -12.81 3.43 19.19
CA TYR A 89 -11.95 3.12 18.05
C TYR A 89 -11.88 4.34 17.15
N THR A 90 -10.82 5.13 17.30
CA THR A 90 -10.60 6.32 16.48
C THR A 90 -9.70 5.97 15.32
N GLU A 91 -10.17 6.20 14.10
CA GLU A 91 -9.34 6.00 12.92
C GLU A 91 -8.06 6.84 12.89
N ILE A 92 -7.08 6.36 12.13
CA ILE A 92 -5.89 7.10 11.78
C ILE A 92 -5.67 7.00 10.28
N TYR A 93 -5.91 8.09 9.56
CA TYR A 93 -5.45 8.19 8.19
C TYR A 93 -3.93 8.35 8.17
N PRO A 94 -3.23 7.72 7.20
CA PRO A 94 -1.85 8.04 6.94
C PRO A 94 -1.67 9.55 6.69
N ALA A 95 -0.67 10.13 7.34
CA ALA A 95 -0.16 11.45 6.99
C ALA A 95 0.42 11.45 5.56
N THR A 96 0.96 10.31 5.12
CA THR A 96 1.42 10.09 3.75
C THR A 96 1.18 8.64 3.34
N PHE A 97 0.59 8.44 2.18
CA PHE A 97 0.52 7.14 1.50
C PHE A 97 1.21 7.27 0.14
N LYS A 98 2.27 6.49 -0.08
CA LYS A 98 3.04 6.48 -1.33
C LYS A 98 3.11 5.09 -1.91
N THR A 99 2.97 5.02 -3.23
CA THR A 99 3.28 3.85 -4.04
C THR A 99 4.63 4.07 -4.69
N TYR A 100 5.58 3.18 -4.41
CA TYR A 100 6.88 3.15 -5.06
C TYR A 100 6.88 2.07 -6.14
N TYR A 101 7.44 2.39 -7.29
CA TYR A 101 7.70 1.44 -8.37
C TYR A 101 9.20 1.29 -8.48
N GLU A 102 9.69 0.11 -8.09
CA GLU A 102 11.10 -0.20 -7.93
C GLU A 102 11.54 -1.25 -8.95
N GLN A 103 12.86 -1.38 -9.16
CA GLN A 103 13.44 -2.41 -10.02
C GLN A 103 12.85 -2.38 -11.45
N ILE A 104 12.46 -1.19 -11.91
CA ILE A 104 11.84 -1.00 -13.22
C ILE A 104 12.77 -1.44 -14.36
N ASP A 105 14.08 -1.30 -14.15
CA ASP A 105 15.14 -1.73 -15.05
C ASP A 105 15.25 -3.27 -15.19
N HIS A 106 14.69 -4.03 -14.24
CA HIS A 106 14.57 -5.48 -14.33
C HIS A 106 13.21 -5.96 -14.86
N ALA A 107 12.24 -5.06 -15.01
CA ALA A 107 10.92 -5.41 -15.49
C ALA A 107 10.95 -5.78 -16.98
N GLU A 108 10.23 -6.84 -17.36
CA GLU A 108 10.11 -7.31 -18.74
C GLU A 108 8.85 -6.74 -19.41
N ILE A 109 7.79 -6.53 -18.63
CA ILE A 109 6.50 -6.00 -19.10
C ILE A 109 5.95 -4.97 -18.09
N PRO A 110 5.13 -4.01 -18.53
CA PRO A 110 4.36 -3.16 -17.62
C PRO A 110 3.25 -3.95 -16.91
N PHE A 111 2.50 -3.32 -16.00
CA PHE A 111 1.33 -3.95 -15.40
C PHE A 111 0.29 -4.24 -16.49
N PRO A 112 -0.16 -5.51 -16.64
CA PRO A 112 -1.14 -5.85 -17.66
C PRO A 112 -2.49 -5.18 -17.41
N LYS A 113 -3.27 -5.04 -18.48
CA LYS A 113 -4.67 -4.62 -18.36
C LYS A 113 -5.46 -5.64 -17.52
N ASP A 114 -6.39 -5.13 -16.72
CA ASP A 114 -7.27 -5.89 -15.81
C ASP A 114 -6.50 -6.74 -14.78
N PHE A 115 -5.22 -6.41 -14.57
CA PHE A 115 -4.37 -7.04 -13.56
C PHE A 115 -4.67 -6.48 -12.17
N TYR A 116 -4.70 -7.37 -11.20
CA TYR A 116 -4.78 -7.05 -9.78
C TYR A 116 -3.89 -8.00 -8.99
N MET A 117 -3.51 -7.57 -7.79
CA MET A 117 -2.75 -8.41 -6.86
C MET A 117 -2.95 -7.98 -5.41
N VAL A 118 -2.84 -8.96 -4.53
CA VAL A 118 -2.85 -8.80 -3.07
C VAL A 118 -1.47 -9.17 -2.53
N ALA A 119 -0.96 -8.38 -1.60
CA ALA A 119 0.32 -8.60 -0.92
C ALA A 119 0.13 -8.63 0.60
N GLY A 120 0.89 -9.48 1.30
CA GLY A 120 0.76 -9.67 2.74
C GLY A 120 -0.19 -10.81 3.09
N ASN A 121 -0.61 -10.87 4.36
CA ASN A 121 -1.46 -11.94 4.87
C ASN A 121 -2.46 -11.37 5.89
N ALA A 122 -3.72 -11.21 5.48
CA ALA A 122 -4.78 -10.64 6.32
C ALA A 122 -5.10 -11.48 7.57
N SER A 123 -4.70 -12.75 7.62
CA SER A 123 -4.92 -13.64 8.77
C SER A 123 -3.68 -13.80 9.66
N ALA A 124 -2.58 -13.09 9.37
CA ALA A 124 -1.34 -13.21 10.13
C ALA A 124 -1.52 -12.76 11.58
N LYS A 125 -1.08 -13.61 12.52
CA LYS A 125 -1.13 -13.36 13.97
C LYS A 125 0.25 -13.24 14.59
N SER A 126 1.29 -13.62 13.85
CA SER A 126 2.67 -13.66 14.32
C SER A 126 3.66 -13.39 13.20
N GLN A 127 4.93 -13.18 13.57
CA GLN A 127 6.02 -13.07 12.61
C GLN A 127 6.19 -14.31 11.72
N ALA A 128 5.86 -15.50 12.24
CA ALA A 128 5.98 -16.75 11.49
C ALA A 128 5.03 -16.82 10.29
N ASP A 129 3.93 -16.06 10.32
CA ASP A 129 2.94 -15.98 9.24
C ASP A 129 3.36 -15.06 8.09
N ILE A 130 4.53 -14.39 8.23
CA ILE A 130 5.01 -13.35 7.33
C ILE A 130 6.39 -13.70 6.81
N ASN A 131 6.50 -13.82 5.48
CA ASN A 131 7.79 -13.96 4.82
C ASN A 131 8.41 -12.59 4.51
N GLU A 132 9.16 -12.04 5.47
CA GLU A 132 9.81 -10.73 5.34
C GLU A 132 10.80 -10.63 4.16
N LYS A 133 11.30 -11.76 3.63
CA LYS A 133 12.19 -11.77 2.45
C LYS A 133 11.44 -11.44 1.15
N THR A 134 10.11 -11.55 1.17
CA THR A 134 9.25 -11.35 -0.01
C THR A 134 8.38 -10.12 0.16
N THR A 135 7.49 -10.11 1.16
CA THR A 135 6.54 -9.02 1.41
C THR A 135 7.21 -7.78 1.99
N MET A 136 8.43 -7.91 2.53
CA MET A 136 9.19 -6.83 3.15
C MET A 136 8.44 -6.10 4.28
N ILE A 137 7.35 -6.66 4.82
CA ILE A 137 6.53 -5.99 5.85
C ILE A 137 7.45 -5.57 6.99
N THR A 138 7.59 -4.26 7.15
CA THR A 138 8.42 -3.67 8.18
C THR A 138 7.75 -2.44 8.72
N TRP A 139 7.66 -2.37 10.04
CA TRP A 139 7.24 -1.18 10.78
C TRP A 139 8.41 -0.58 11.55
N TRP A 140 8.45 0.75 11.61
CA TRP A 140 9.46 1.49 12.37
C TRP A 140 8.97 2.90 12.73
N CYS A 141 9.72 3.57 13.59
CA CYS A 141 9.53 4.96 13.95
C CYS A 141 10.46 5.86 13.12
N ASP A 142 9.88 6.78 12.36
CA ASP A 142 10.63 7.86 11.74
C ASP A 142 11.11 8.90 12.76
N GLY A 143 12.19 9.60 12.41
CA GLY A 143 12.75 10.71 13.14
C GLY A 143 14.02 10.35 13.91
N ASN A 144 14.47 11.28 14.76
CA ASN A 144 15.69 11.12 15.58
C ASN A 144 15.38 10.68 17.03
N GLY A 145 14.18 10.17 17.26
CA GLY A 145 13.75 9.70 18.58
C GLY A 145 14.01 8.22 18.81
N PRO A 146 13.47 7.67 19.92
CA PRO A 146 13.58 6.26 20.23
C PRO A 146 13.08 5.37 19.09
N GLU A 147 13.87 4.36 18.74
CA GLU A 147 13.52 3.29 17.79
C GLU A 147 13.75 1.92 18.43
N ASP A 148 12.90 0.95 18.12
CA ASP A 148 12.94 -0.42 18.65
C ASP A 148 12.95 -1.51 17.57
N ARG A 149 12.99 -1.14 16.28
CA ARG A 149 12.97 -2.06 15.13
C ARG A 149 13.99 -3.20 15.21
N SER A 150 15.15 -3.01 15.83
CA SER A 150 16.19 -4.03 15.97
C SER A 150 15.97 -4.99 17.14
N THR A 151 15.04 -4.70 18.04
CA THR A 151 14.77 -5.48 19.27
C THR A 151 13.39 -6.13 19.28
N ARG A 152 12.63 -6.04 18.17
CA ARG A 152 11.33 -6.70 17.98
C ARG A 152 11.24 -7.32 16.57
N PRO A 153 10.25 -8.19 16.31
CA PRO A 153 9.94 -8.63 14.96
C PRO A 153 9.66 -7.44 14.04
N ARG A 154 10.24 -7.42 12.83
CA ARG A 154 10.19 -6.22 11.97
C ARG A 154 8.78 -5.95 11.48
N ALA A 155 7.97 -7.00 11.31
CA ALA A 155 6.58 -6.88 10.89
C ALA A 155 5.60 -6.52 12.02
N ALA A 156 6.05 -6.41 13.28
CA ALA A 156 5.22 -5.95 14.39
C ALA A 156 5.26 -4.43 14.53
N PHE A 157 4.22 -3.81 15.10
CA PHE A 157 4.24 -2.38 15.43
C PHE A 157 5.36 -1.97 16.42
N PRO A 158 5.85 -0.71 16.36
CA PRO A 158 6.72 -0.14 17.38
C PRO A 158 6.11 -0.15 18.77
N ARG A 159 6.84 -0.67 19.76
CA ARG A 159 6.44 -0.77 21.18
C ARG A 159 6.61 0.53 21.95
N GLN A 160 6.90 1.63 21.27
CA GLN A 160 7.06 2.94 21.88
C GLN A 160 6.65 4.04 20.93
N THR A 161 6.32 5.20 21.50
CA THR A 161 5.90 6.38 20.75
C THR A 161 6.94 6.82 19.73
N CYS A 162 6.54 6.90 18.46
CA CYS A 162 7.39 7.43 17.41
C CYS A 162 7.50 8.96 17.49
N SER A 163 8.72 9.49 17.37
CA SER A 163 8.97 10.93 17.45
C SER A 163 8.40 11.73 16.28
N ALA A 164 8.28 11.12 15.09
CA ALA A 164 7.66 11.72 13.92
C ALA A 164 6.45 10.89 13.43
N HIS A 165 6.69 9.75 12.79
CA HIS A 165 5.64 8.89 12.24
C HIS A 165 5.91 7.43 12.57
N MET A 166 4.84 6.66 12.71
CA MET A 166 4.92 5.20 12.58
C MET A 166 4.85 4.86 11.09
N GLN A 167 5.95 4.36 10.54
CA GLN A 167 6.07 4.04 9.12
C GLN A 167 5.96 2.53 8.87
N ALA A 168 5.30 2.16 7.78
CA ALA A 168 5.22 0.80 7.25
C ALA A 168 5.68 0.75 5.80
N ILE A 169 6.24 -0.40 5.40
CA ILE A 169 6.36 -0.78 3.99
C ILE A 169 5.79 -2.15 3.72
N LEU A 170 5.33 -2.38 2.49
CA LEU A 170 4.86 -3.66 1.99
C LEU A 170 5.19 -3.76 0.51
N ALA A 171 5.99 -4.76 0.12
CA ALA A 171 6.31 -5.07 -1.27
C ALA A 171 5.31 -6.07 -1.86
N PHE A 172 4.91 -5.81 -3.09
CA PHE A 172 4.02 -6.65 -3.87
C PHE A 172 4.78 -7.70 -4.67
N PRO A 173 4.08 -8.77 -5.10
CA PRO A 173 4.58 -9.69 -6.12
C PRO A 173 5.07 -8.93 -7.36
N ASP A 174 6.21 -9.35 -7.91
CA ASP A 174 6.84 -8.74 -9.08
C ASP A 174 6.97 -9.71 -10.27
N CYS A 175 6.29 -10.85 -10.22
CA CYS A 175 6.18 -11.81 -11.31
C CYS A 175 4.72 -12.15 -11.59
N VAL A 176 4.33 -12.22 -12.85
CA VAL A 176 2.97 -12.59 -13.29
C VAL A 176 3.01 -13.58 -14.45
N ASN A 177 2.05 -14.51 -14.49
CA ASN A 177 1.79 -15.32 -15.67
C ASN A 177 0.98 -14.50 -16.69
N PRO A 178 1.54 -14.11 -17.86
CA PRO A 178 0.84 -13.28 -18.83
C PRO A 178 -0.35 -13.99 -19.50
N ARG A 179 -0.50 -15.32 -19.32
CA ARG A 179 -1.64 -16.10 -19.80
C ARG A 179 -2.74 -16.27 -18.75
N LYS A 180 -2.45 -15.98 -17.48
CA LYS A 180 -3.37 -16.11 -16.35
C LYS A 180 -3.00 -15.11 -15.26
N MET A 181 -3.61 -13.92 -15.33
CA MET A 181 -3.26 -12.77 -14.49
C MET A 181 -3.47 -12.99 -12.98
N THR A 182 -4.24 -14.00 -12.58
CA THR A 182 -4.42 -14.40 -11.17
C THR A 182 -3.25 -15.21 -10.62
N GLU A 183 -2.30 -15.61 -11.47
CA GLU A 183 -1.09 -16.32 -11.06
C GLU A 183 0.08 -15.34 -11.03
N TYR A 184 0.43 -14.91 -9.82
CA TYR A 184 1.56 -14.02 -9.56
C TYR A 184 2.35 -14.49 -8.35
N THR A 185 3.63 -14.08 -8.29
CA THR A 185 4.53 -14.45 -7.19
C THR A 185 5.67 -13.45 -7.06
N TYR A 186 6.55 -13.67 -6.09
CA TYR A 186 7.74 -12.86 -5.87
C TYR A 186 8.95 -13.47 -6.56
N ALA A 187 9.71 -12.67 -7.32
CA ALA A 187 11.02 -13.08 -7.83
C ALA A 187 11.96 -13.45 -6.66
N ALA A 188 11.86 -12.73 -5.53
CA ALA A 188 12.64 -13.00 -4.32
C ALA A 188 12.37 -14.39 -3.72
N ALA A 189 11.18 -14.97 -3.93
CA ALA A 189 10.87 -16.34 -3.52
C ALA A 189 11.47 -17.40 -4.47
N ASN A 190 11.94 -16.98 -5.64
CA ASN A 190 12.34 -17.83 -6.76
C ASN A 190 13.79 -17.53 -7.21
N GLY A 191 14.69 -17.28 -6.24
CA GLY A 191 16.10 -17.04 -6.51
C GLY A 191 16.40 -15.71 -7.21
N GLY A 192 15.51 -14.73 -7.08
CA GLY A 192 15.66 -13.39 -7.67
C GLY A 192 15.22 -13.29 -9.14
N ARG A 193 14.53 -14.32 -9.66
CA ARG A 193 13.99 -14.36 -11.03
C ARG A 193 12.55 -14.83 -11.01
N CYS A 194 11.80 -14.52 -12.07
CA CYS A 194 10.46 -15.08 -12.21
C CYS A 194 10.51 -16.56 -12.62
N PRO A 195 9.55 -17.39 -12.14
CA PRO A 195 9.39 -18.75 -12.63
C PRO A 195 9.27 -18.83 -14.15
N ALA A 196 9.58 -19.99 -14.73
CA ALA A 196 9.46 -20.21 -16.15
C ALA A 196 8.03 -19.91 -16.66
N GLY A 197 7.92 -19.16 -17.75
CA GLY A 197 6.64 -18.75 -18.34
C GLY A 197 6.02 -17.49 -17.72
N MET A 198 6.51 -17.03 -16.55
CA MET A 198 6.11 -15.76 -15.96
C MET A 198 7.01 -14.61 -16.46
N LYS A 199 6.49 -13.39 -16.34
CA LYS A 199 7.18 -12.15 -16.68
C LYS A 199 7.34 -11.25 -15.48
N ARG A 200 8.47 -10.54 -15.42
CA ARG A 200 8.76 -9.59 -14.35
C ARG A 200 8.06 -8.25 -14.58
N LEU A 201 7.42 -7.73 -13.52
CA LEU A 201 6.80 -6.41 -13.44
C LEU A 201 7.73 -5.43 -12.72
N PRO A 202 7.52 -4.10 -12.85
CA PRO A 202 8.03 -3.16 -11.86
C PRO A 202 7.53 -3.58 -10.47
N ARG A 203 8.40 -3.58 -9.46
CA ARG A 203 7.99 -3.97 -8.11
C ARG A 203 7.25 -2.82 -7.43
N LEU A 204 5.94 -2.97 -7.27
CA LEU A 204 5.14 -2.07 -6.45
C LEU A 204 5.49 -2.26 -4.97
N ARG A 205 5.61 -1.16 -4.23
CA ARG A 205 5.75 -1.16 -2.78
C ARG A 205 4.94 -0.03 -2.16
N PHE A 206 4.14 -0.33 -1.14
CA PHE A 206 3.52 0.68 -0.31
C PHE A 206 4.52 1.25 0.69
N SER A 207 4.41 2.54 0.93
CA SER A 207 5.12 3.27 1.96
C SER A 207 4.12 4.16 2.68
N VAL A 208 3.79 3.79 3.91
CA VAL A 208 2.69 4.41 4.65
C VAL A 208 3.23 5.02 5.93
N ARG A 209 2.91 6.28 6.20
CA ARG A 209 3.30 7.00 7.41
C ARG A 209 2.07 7.45 8.17
N TYR A 210 1.96 7.04 9.43
CA TYR A 210 0.90 7.45 10.35
C TYR A 210 1.43 8.45 11.37
N ASP A 211 0.75 9.59 11.52
CA ASP A 211 1.04 10.55 12.60
C ASP A 211 0.28 10.13 13.86
N THR A 212 0.85 9.19 14.60
CA THR A 212 0.22 8.60 15.79
C THR A 212 0.23 9.53 17.00
N ARG A 213 1.05 10.59 17.00
CA ARG A 213 1.16 11.55 18.12
C ARG A 213 -0.11 12.38 18.29
N LYS A 214 -0.79 12.70 17.19
CA LYS A 214 -2.10 13.38 17.22
C LYS A 214 -3.20 12.48 17.78
N ALA A 215 -3.14 11.19 17.47
CA ALA A 215 -4.12 10.21 17.94
C ALA A 215 -3.87 9.80 19.40
N VAL A 216 -2.60 9.80 19.84
CA VAL A 216 -2.17 9.34 21.17
C VAL A 216 -1.26 10.39 21.80
N PRO A 217 -1.80 11.54 22.23
CA PRO A 217 -0.99 12.66 22.75
C PRO A 217 -0.20 12.30 24.01
N GLN A 218 -0.70 11.36 24.82
CA GLN A 218 -0.01 10.83 25.99
C GLN A 218 1.12 9.84 25.66
N GLY A 219 1.22 9.43 24.38
CA GLY A 219 2.14 8.38 23.93
C GLY A 219 1.79 6.98 24.42
N TRP A 220 2.63 6.01 24.06
CA TRP A 220 2.60 4.64 24.54
C TRP A 220 4.02 4.08 24.76
N LYS A 221 4.08 3.04 25.60
CA LYS A 221 5.24 2.15 25.80
C LYS A 221 4.72 0.75 26.12
N GLY A 222 5.30 -0.28 25.52
CA GLY A 222 4.80 -1.66 25.60
C GLY A 222 3.83 -1.98 24.46
N VAL A 223 2.74 -2.69 24.76
CA VAL A 223 1.74 -3.07 23.75
C VAL A 223 1.13 -1.81 23.12
N PRO A 224 1.28 -1.59 21.80
CA PRO A 224 0.75 -0.42 21.11
C PRO A 224 -0.78 -0.39 21.16
N PRO A 225 -1.41 0.77 21.42
CA PRO A 225 -2.86 0.91 21.48
C PRO A 225 -3.46 1.03 20.08
N PHE A 226 -2.98 0.25 19.11
CA PHE A 226 -3.40 0.31 17.72
C PHE A 226 -3.92 -1.03 17.22
N LYS A 227 -4.88 -0.97 16.31
CA LYS A 227 -5.43 -2.12 15.60
C LYS A 227 -5.48 -1.83 14.10
N LEU A 228 -5.05 -2.77 13.27
CA LEU A 228 -5.46 -2.80 11.87
C LEU A 228 -6.80 -3.52 11.78
N ALA A 229 -7.71 -3.04 10.95
CA ALA A 229 -9.06 -3.62 10.81
C ALA A 229 -9.08 -5.15 10.62
N CYS A 230 -8.02 -5.73 10.05
CA CYS A 230 -7.86 -7.15 9.77
C CYS A 230 -7.45 -8.06 10.96
N GLY A 231 -7.11 -7.51 12.12
CA GLY A 231 -6.45 -8.33 13.16
C GLY A 231 -6.47 -7.67 14.53
N GLU A 232 -5.87 -8.30 15.53
CA GLU A 232 -5.97 -7.86 16.92
C GLU A 232 -5.20 -6.58 17.25
N ILE A 233 -5.54 -5.99 18.40
CA ILE A 233 -4.83 -4.85 18.96
C ILE A 233 -3.39 -5.26 19.29
N GLY A 234 -2.42 -4.41 18.97
CA GLY A 234 -1.06 -4.49 19.51
C GLY A 234 0.02 -4.78 18.49
N ASP A 235 -0.16 -5.78 17.62
CA ASP A 235 0.97 -6.27 16.82
C ASP A 235 0.94 -5.86 15.34
N GLY A 236 -0.24 -5.79 14.72
CA GLY A 236 -0.35 -5.31 13.33
C GLY A 236 0.17 -6.27 12.25
N TYR A 237 0.38 -7.55 12.57
CA TYR A 237 0.90 -8.56 11.62
C TYR A 237 0.01 -8.77 10.39
N CYS A 238 -1.30 -8.53 10.50
CA CYS A 238 -2.25 -8.73 9.40
C CYS A 238 -2.14 -7.69 8.25
N PHE A 239 -1.17 -6.77 8.32
CA PHE A 239 -0.98 -5.74 7.30
C PHE A 239 -0.85 -6.37 5.91
N HIS A 240 -1.70 -5.89 5.01
CA HIS A 240 -1.72 -6.26 3.61
C HIS A 240 -2.07 -5.03 2.78
N GLY A 241 -2.00 -5.22 1.48
CA GLY A 241 -2.33 -4.19 0.53
C GLY A 241 -2.75 -4.79 -0.78
N ASP A 242 -3.55 -4.02 -1.49
CA ASP A 242 -4.24 -4.46 -2.67
C ASP A 242 -4.07 -3.43 -3.77
N PHE A 243 -4.02 -3.92 -5.00
CA PHE A 243 -3.78 -3.12 -6.18
C PHE A 243 -4.63 -3.63 -7.33
N ILE A 244 -5.25 -2.71 -8.06
CA ILE A 244 -5.83 -2.97 -9.38
C ILE A 244 -5.25 -1.94 -10.36
N ASN A 245 -4.71 -2.44 -11.47
CA ASN A 245 -4.05 -1.60 -12.46
C ASN A 245 -5.04 -0.69 -13.20
N GLY A 246 -4.78 0.61 -13.14
CA GLY A 246 -5.48 1.66 -13.87
C GLY A 246 -4.54 2.62 -14.58
N TRP A 247 -3.26 2.26 -14.75
CA TRP A 247 -2.33 3.08 -15.53
C TRP A 247 -2.76 3.20 -16.99
N PHE A 248 -2.48 4.36 -17.60
CA PHE A 248 -2.55 4.50 -19.06
C PHE A 248 -1.30 3.89 -19.72
N ASP A 249 -1.50 3.24 -20.87
CA ASP A 249 -0.46 2.45 -21.55
C ASP A 249 0.76 3.28 -21.96
N ASP A 250 0.56 4.53 -22.39
CA ASP A 250 1.64 5.44 -22.78
C ASP A 250 2.51 5.85 -21.58
N ALA A 251 1.88 6.07 -20.42
CA ALA A 251 2.57 6.35 -19.18
C ALA A 251 3.30 5.12 -18.63
N GLN A 252 2.72 3.92 -18.77
CA GLN A 252 3.46 2.69 -18.46
C GLN A 252 4.66 2.50 -19.39
N ALA A 253 4.52 2.79 -20.69
CA ALA A 253 5.64 2.75 -21.62
C ALA A 253 6.74 3.75 -21.21
N ASN A 254 6.36 4.93 -20.68
CA ASN A 254 7.32 5.88 -20.12
C ASN A 254 7.95 5.39 -18.81
N LEU A 255 7.18 4.78 -17.91
CA LEU A 255 7.67 4.14 -16.69
C LEU A 255 8.80 3.16 -17.01
N MET A 256 8.59 2.26 -17.97
CA MET A 256 9.54 1.21 -18.37
C MET A 256 10.88 1.75 -18.95
N LYS A 257 10.97 3.05 -19.26
CA LYS A 257 12.22 3.70 -19.69
C LYS A 257 13.18 3.98 -18.54
N ALA A 258 12.79 3.80 -17.28
CA ALA A 258 13.68 4.04 -16.15
C ALA A 258 14.86 3.04 -16.13
N LYS A 259 16.08 3.55 -15.92
CA LYS A 259 17.37 2.82 -15.93
C LYS A 259 18.36 3.38 -14.91
N GLY A 260 18.48 2.73 -13.75
CA GLY A 260 19.53 3.03 -12.76
C GLY A 260 19.47 4.40 -12.08
N GLN A 261 18.42 5.22 -12.27
CA GLN A 261 18.25 6.48 -11.55
C GLN A 261 17.46 6.31 -10.24
N SER A 262 17.78 7.15 -9.25
CA SER A 262 17.12 7.17 -7.94
C SER A 262 15.69 7.72 -7.96
N PHE A 263 15.29 8.42 -9.03
CA PHE A 263 13.92 8.86 -9.26
C PHE A 263 13.69 9.22 -10.73
N MET A 264 12.52 8.87 -11.27
CA MET A 264 12.01 9.34 -12.56
C MET A 264 10.57 9.83 -12.43
N ARG A 265 10.27 11.05 -12.86
CA ARG A 265 8.89 11.49 -13.04
C ARG A 265 8.27 10.75 -14.23
N ILE A 266 7.04 10.27 -14.08
CA ILE A 266 6.32 9.60 -15.18
C ILE A 266 5.30 10.56 -15.75
N ASP A 267 5.54 10.99 -16.98
CA ASP A 267 4.63 11.82 -17.76
C ASP A 267 3.85 10.95 -18.76
N GLY A 268 2.75 11.47 -19.29
CA GLY A 268 1.93 10.82 -20.31
C GLY A 268 0.96 11.80 -20.96
N ALA A 269 0.07 11.27 -21.79
CA ALA A 269 -0.92 12.02 -22.56
C ALA A 269 -1.91 12.79 -21.65
N HIS A 270 -2.08 12.37 -20.39
CA HIS A 270 -2.95 13.01 -19.41
C HIS A 270 -2.23 14.06 -18.55
N GLY A 271 -0.97 14.37 -18.89
CA GLY A 271 -0.19 15.44 -18.30
C GLY A 271 1.10 14.96 -17.64
N ASN A 272 1.81 15.90 -17.04
CA ASN A 272 3.04 15.58 -16.32
C ASN A 272 2.71 14.89 -14.98
N GLY A 273 3.59 14.01 -14.50
CA GLY A 273 3.52 13.51 -13.13
C GLY A 273 3.78 14.61 -12.09
N LYS A 274 3.59 14.29 -10.81
CA LYS A 274 3.85 15.19 -9.66
C LYS A 274 3.07 16.52 -9.73
N GLN A 275 1.78 16.44 -10.06
CA GLN A 275 0.86 17.56 -10.05
C GLN A 275 0.28 17.81 -8.64
N PRO A 276 -0.13 19.05 -8.32
CA PRO A 276 -0.94 19.30 -7.13
C PRO A 276 -2.18 18.42 -7.09
N PHE A 277 -2.49 17.89 -5.91
CA PHE A 277 -3.67 17.05 -5.67
C PHE A 277 -4.97 17.76 -6.08
N GLY A 278 -5.91 17.01 -6.65
CA GLY A 278 -7.24 17.51 -6.98
C GLY A 278 -7.28 18.56 -8.10
N LYS A 279 -6.16 18.79 -8.82
CA LYS A 279 -6.09 19.77 -9.91
C LYS A 279 -7.06 19.47 -11.05
N ALA A 280 -7.25 18.20 -11.40
CA ALA A 280 -8.12 17.78 -12.49
C ALA A 280 -9.59 17.61 -12.05
N CYS A 281 -9.82 17.05 -10.86
CA CYS A 281 -11.14 16.71 -10.33
C CYS A 281 -11.05 16.44 -8.83
N LYS A 282 -12.19 16.36 -8.15
CA LYS A 282 -12.29 16.01 -6.72
C LYS A 282 -12.82 14.59 -6.56
N THR A 283 -12.06 13.74 -5.90
CA THR A 283 -12.43 12.35 -5.60
C THR A 283 -13.59 12.28 -4.60
N LYS A 284 -14.39 11.22 -4.70
CA LYS A 284 -15.51 10.93 -3.78
C LYS A 284 -15.84 9.44 -3.77
N ASP A 285 -16.48 8.96 -2.70
CA ASP A 285 -17.16 7.66 -2.74
C ASP A 285 -18.28 7.69 -3.80
N ARG A 286 -18.23 6.75 -4.74
CA ARG A 286 -19.20 6.63 -5.85
C ARG A 286 -20.42 5.81 -5.49
N ASP A 287 -20.43 5.19 -4.33
CA ASP A 287 -21.53 4.40 -3.79
C ASP A 287 -21.82 4.77 -2.32
N PRO A 288 -22.09 6.04 -1.98
CA PRO A 288 -22.15 6.49 -0.59
C PRO A 288 -23.24 5.83 0.25
N SER A 289 -24.26 5.21 -0.37
CA SER A 289 -25.34 4.49 0.31
C SER A 289 -25.03 3.01 0.55
N GLY A 290 -24.06 2.43 -0.16
CA GLY A 290 -23.65 1.04 0.02
C GLY A 290 -22.59 0.90 1.10
N GLY A 291 -22.61 -0.19 1.86
CA GLY A 291 -21.60 -0.47 2.88
C GLY A 291 -21.60 0.51 4.06
N THR A 292 -20.45 0.65 4.70
CA THR A 292 -20.26 1.58 5.82
C THR A 292 -18.82 2.05 5.95
N SER A 293 -18.64 3.26 6.48
CA SER A 293 -17.35 3.79 6.94
C SER A 293 -17.17 3.67 8.47
N ASP A 294 -18.16 3.14 9.17
CA ASP A 294 -18.16 2.92 10.61
C ASP A 294 -17.62 1.52 10.95
N TYR A 295 -16.68 1.48 11.90
CA TYR A 295 -15.99 0.24 12.28
C TYR A 295 -16.93 -0.79 12.89
N TRP A 296 -17.76 -0.40 13.87
CA TRP A 296 -18.66 -1.33 14.55
C TRP A 296 -19.73 -1.86 13.62
N LYS A 297 -20.29 -0.99 12.78
CA LYS A 297 -21.23 -1.41 11.74
C LYS A 297 -20.58 -2.37 10.74
N SER A 298 -19.30 -2.21 10.43
CA SER A 298 -18.60 -3.15 9.56
C SER A 298 -18.50 -4.54 10.18
N LEU A 299 -18.24 -4.63 11.49
CA LEU A 299 -18.20 -5.89 12.22
C LEU A 299 -19.58 -6.57 12.27
N GLU A 300 -20.65 -5.80 12.53
CA GLU A 300 -22.03 -6.32 12.45
C GLU A 300 -22.32 -6.93 11.07
N MET A 301 -21.91 -6.24 9.99
CA MET A 301 -22.11 -6.71 8.61
C MET A 301 -21.29 -7.95 8.28
N MET A 302 -20.16 -8.17 8.97
CA MET A 302 -19.36 -9.38 8.87
C MET A 302 -19.92 -10.55 9.72
N GLY A 303 -20.91 -10.30 10.57
CA GLY A 303 -21.42 -11.29 11.53
C GLY A 303 -20.57 -11.41 12.80
N HIS A 304 -19.76 -10.41 13.11
CA HIS A 304 -19.00 -10.28 14.35
C HIS A 304 -19.67 -9.19 15.22
N ALA A 305 -20.70 -9.57 15.98
CA ALA A 305 -21.32 -8.70 16.98
C ALA A 305 -20.78 -9.01 18.38
#